data_AF-T2SBR3-F1
#
_entry.id   AF-T2SBR3-F1
#
_cell.length_a   1.000
_cell.length_b   1.000
_cell.length_c   1.000
_cell.angle_alpha   90.00
_cell.angle_beta   90.00
_cell.angle_gamma   90.00
#
_symmetry.space_group_name_H-M   'P 1'
#
loop_
_entity.id
_entity.type
_entity.pdbx_description
1 polymer ?
#
loop_
_entity_poly.entity_id
_entity_poly.type
_entity_poly.pdbx_seq_one_letter_code
_entity_poly.pdbx_strand_id
1 'polypeptide(L)'
;MYSPNYRKRYEDFLKADYPKILFTNNKDLFRALSLLGIELIGLHVLNEESMNYSFKKLKDTTIGESYYIPSDKEERNPIIKKPSYNEPEQRLYINSNAYFRGVSEEINSYMIGGYGVLDKYLKSHKNEPCNFDHVSHIIKVIARTIEIQKTLGILTSDLPHLEGNNHKALMQEILQNPPPPPHLTPISPLSYRAKLKPSETLTLMPHSSVETQAITTSTAEAEDQPFPYSVLSNLALVCDRGSKVSPISNLFVTNMLCDLHLNGSGSYAFLLYRLK
;
A
#
# COMPACT_ATOMS: atom_id res chain seq x y z
N MET A 1 7.03 -0.03 6.56
CA MET A 1 7.02 -0.53 5.16
C MET A 1 7.10 0.55 4.10
N TYR A 2 6.39 1.67 4.20
CA TYR A 2 6.51 2.78 3.23
C TYR A 2 7.72 3.72 3.48
N SER A 3 8.41 3.60 4.62
CA SER A 3 9.64 4.33 4.88
C SER A 3 10.76 3.93 3.90
N PRO A 4 11.37 4.90 3.16
CA PRO A 4 12.53 4.65 2.31
C PRO A 4 13.74 4.12 3.09
N ASN A 5 13.99 4.65 4.30
CA ASN A 5 15.12 4.21 5.13
C ASN A 5 14.95 2.77 5.59
N TYR A 6 13.72 2.37 5.96
CA TYR A 6 13.44 0.98 6.32
C TYR A 6 13.68 0.05 5.13
N ARG A 7 13.14 0.38 3.95
CA ARG A 7 13.33 -0.44 2.73
C ARG A 7 14.80 -0.57 2.36
N LYS A 8 15.56 0.54 2.41
CA LYS A 8 16.99 0.56 2.10
C LYS A 8 17.82 -0.20 3.13
N ARG A 9 17.59 0.03 4.42
CA ARG A 9 18.36 -0.60 5.51
C ARG A 9 18.17 -2.12 5.56
N TYR A 10 16.95 -2.59 5.29
CA TYR A 10 16.59 -4.00 5.40
C TYR A 10 16.40 -4.66 4.03
N GLU A 11 16.95 -4.10 2.95
CA GLU A 11 16.70 -4.58 1.58
C GLU A 11 16.98 -6.08 1.41
N ASP A 12 18.18 -6.52 1.80
CA ASP A 12 18.58 -7.93 1.66
C ASP A 12 17.72 -8.85 2.52
N PHE A 13 17.36 -8.40 3.73
CA PHE A 13 16.47 -9.14 4.61
C PHE A 13 15.05 -9.27 4.02
N LEU A 14 14.51 -8.17 3.48
CA LEU A 14 13.18 -8.13 2.87
C LEU A 14 13.08 -8.93 1.56
N LYS A 15 14.20 -9.19 0.88
CA LYS A 15 14.27 -10.13 -0.25
C LYS A 15 14.16 -11.59 0.21
N ALA A 16 14.73 -11.90 1.37
CA ALA A 16 14.85 -13.27 1.88
C ALA A 16 13.67 -13.71 2.75
N ASP A 17 13.10 -12.80 3.55
CA ASP A 17 12.16 -13.13 4.63
C ASP A 17 11.03 -12.09 4.77
N TYR A 18 10.08 -12.40 5.65
CA TYR A 18 8.94 -11.53 5.94
C TYR A 18 9.35 -10.23 6.62
N PRO A 19 8.68 -9.11 6.30
CA PRO A 19 8.99 -7.82 6.93
C PRO A 19 8.76 -7.88 8.43
N LYS A 20 9.73 -7.36 9.19
CA LYS A 20 9.65 -7.20 10.65
C LYS A 20 9.35 -5.75 11.00
N ILE A 21 8.29 -5.52 11.76
CA ILE A 21 7.92 -4.17 12.18
C ILE A 21 8.77 -3.79 13.39
N LEU A 22 9.45 -2.65 13.29
CA LEU A 22 10.17 -2.04 14.40
C LEU A 22 9.22 -1.17 15.21
N PHE A 23 9.29 -1.29 16.52
CA PHE A 23 8.53 -0.46 17.44
C PHE A 23 9.44 0.60 18.07
N THR A 24 8.87 1.78 18.29
CA THR A 24 9.50 2.85 19.05
C THR A 24 8.88 2.91 20.44
N ASN A 25 9.70 3.23 21.45
CA ASN A 25 9.21 3.54 22.80
C ASN A 25 8.65 4.98 22.89
N ASN A 26 8.88 5.81 21.86
CA ASN A 26 8.34 7.16 21.77
C ASN A 26 6.89 7.11 21.28
N LYS A 27 5.95 7.35 22.20
CA LYS A 27 4.51 7.30 21.93
C LYS A 27 4.07 8.27 20.83
N ASP A 28 4.64 9.46 20.79
CA ASP A 28 4.27 10.47 19.79
C ASP A 28 4.75 10.06 18.40
N LEU A 29 5.96 9.48 18.31
CA LEU A 29 6.48 8.97 17.03
C LEU A 29 5.61 7.81 16.55
N PHE A 30 5.26 6.87 17.44
CA PHE A 30 4.36 5.77 17.11
C PHE A 30 3.01 6.27 16.57
N ARG A 31 2.41 7.27 17.22
CA ARG A 31 1.14 7.87 16.79
C ARG A 31 1.29 8.59 15.45
N ALA A 32 2.33 9.39 15.26
CA ALA A 32 2.58 10.07 13.99
C ALA A 32 2.75 9.08 12.82
N LEU A 33 3.55 8.03 13.02
CA LEU A 33 3.71 6.95 12.03
C LEU A 33 2.38 6.24 11.73
N SER A 34 1.55 6.02 12.76
CA SER A 34 0.23 5.41 12.62
C SER A 34 -0.73 6.28 11.81
N LEU A 35 -0.77 7.59 12.06
CA LEU A 35 -1.60 8.54 11.30
C LEU A 35 -1.19 8.60 9.83
N LEU A 36 0.12 8.64 9.53
CA LEU A 36 0.61 8.55 8.15
C LEU A 36 0.21 7.22 7.49
N GLY A 37 0.21 6.13 8.26
CA GLY A 37 -0.31 4.83 7.81
C GLY A 37 -1.80 4.86 7.47
N ILE A 38 -2.62 5.50 8.31
CA ILE A 38 -4.06 5.67 8.06
C ILE A 38 -4.30 6.47 6.77
N GLU A 39 -3.56 7.56 6.56
CA GLU A 39 -3.65 8.37 5.35
C GLU A 39 -3.30 7.54 4.10
N LEU A 40 -2.22 6.77 4.14
CA LEU A 40 -1.83 5.86 3.05
C LEU A 40 -2.91 4.83 2.75
N ILE A 41 -3.50 4.21 3.77
CA ILE A 41 -4.58 3.22 3.60
C ILE A 41 -5.76 3.88 2.89
N GLY A 42 -6.22 5.03 3.39
CA GLY A 42 -7.35 5.75 2.80
C GLY A 42 -7.13 6.15 1.34
N LEU A 43 -5.92 6.62 1.01
CA LEU A 43 -5.50 6.92 -0.36
C LEU A 43 -5.53 5.68 -1.26
N HIS A 44 -4.98 4.56 -0.80
CA HIS A 44 -4.81 3.35 -1.63
C HIS A 44 -6.11 2.58 -1.83
N VAL A 45 -7.07 2.68 -0.91
CA VAL A 45 -8.43 2.16 -1.12
C VAL A 45 -9.34 3.13 -1.89
N LEU A 46 -8.80 4.26 -2.38
CA LEU A 46 -9.54 5.33 -3.07
C LEU A 46 -10.77 5.80 -2.27
N ASN A 47 -10.65 5.88 -0.94
CA ASN A 47 -11.73 6.38 -0.09
C ASN A 47 -11.91 7.88 -0.33
N GLU A 48 -13.14 8.28 -0.68
CA GLU A 48 -13.44 9.66 -1.09
C GLU A 48 -13.11 10.70 -0.01
N GLU A 49 -13.47 10.44 1.25
CA GLU A 49 -13.18 11.34 2.37
C GLU A 49 -11.67 11.48 2.59
N SER A 50 -10.94 10.38 2.54
CA SER A 50 -9.48 10.34 2.66
C SER A 50 -8.80 11.08 1.50
N MET A 51 -9.28 10.90 0.27
CA MET A 51 -8.80 11.62 -0.91
C MET A 51 -9.07 13.12 -0.79
N ASN A 52 -10.30 13.51 -0.43
CA ASN A 52 -10.68 14.92 -0.24
C ASN A 52 -9.84 15.61 0.84
N TYR A 53 -9.54 14.91 1.93
CA TYR A 53 -8.65 15.40 2.96
C TYR A 53 -7.20 15.53 2.46
N SER A 54 -6.68 14.48 1.80
CA SER A 54 -5.27 14.38 1.46
C SER A 54 -4.89 15.24 0.24
N PHE A 55 -5.78 15.38 -0.75
CA PHE A 55 -5.53 16.20 -1.93
C PHE A 55 -5.46 17.69 -1.61
N LYS A 56 -6.11 18.15 -0.54
CA LYS A 56 -5.95 19.53 -0.03
C LYS A 56 -4.53 19.83 0.46
N LYS A 57 -3.73 18.81 0.77
CA LYS A 57 -2.34 18.95 1.19
C LYS A 57 -1.34 19.02 0.03
N LEU A 58 -1.75 18.65 -1.19
CA LEU A 58 -0.90 18.76 -2.37
C LEU A 58 -0.64 20.24 -2.66
N LYS A 59 0.64 20.61 -2.78
CA LYS A 59 1.03 22.00 -3.04
C LYS A 59 0.70 22.44 -4.47
N ASP A 60 0.83 21.53 -5.42
CA ASP A 60 0.52 21.78 -6.82
C ASP A 60 -0.89 21.26 -7.14
N THR A 61 -1.81 22.19 -7.41
CA THR A 61 -3.20 21.89 -7.73
C THR A 61 -3.39 21.34 -9.14
N THR A 62 -2.38 21.47 -10.01
CA THR A 62 -2.43 21.04 -11.41
C THR A 62 -2.11 19.55 -11.60
N ILE A 63 -1.64 18.87 -10.55
CA ILE A 63 -1.30 17.44 -10.57
C ILE A 63 -2.51 16.61 -11.03
N GLY A 64 -2.33 15.90 -12.13
CA GLY A 64 -3.32 14.97 -12.68
C GLY A 64 -4.50 15.65 -13.37
N GLU A 65 -4.47 16.96 -13.63
CA GLU A 65 -5.47 17.61 -14.47
C GLU A 65 -5.39 17.08 -15.91
N SER A 66 -6.53 16.75 -16.50
CA SER A 66 -6.60 16.22 -17.86
C SER A 66 -6.92 17.28 -18.89
N TYR A 67 -6.31 17.18 -20.06
CA TYR A 67 -6.43 18.14 -21.14
C TYR A 67 -6.49 17.43 -22.50
N TYR A 68 -7.18 18.09 -23.42
CA TYR A 68 -7.08 17.80 -24.85
C TYR A 68 -6.23 18.89 -25.50
N ILE A 69 -5.36 18.50 -26.44
CA ILE A 69 -4.63 19.45 -27.27
C ILE A 69 -5.67 20.23 -28.09
N PRO A 70 -5.66 21.58 -28.02
CA PRO A 70 -6.52 22.40 -28.86
C PRO A 70 -6.30 22.10 -30.34
N SER A 71 -7.38 21.85 -31.09
CA SER A 71 -7.32 21.64 -32.53
C SER A 71 -8.57 22.20 -33.19
N ASP A 72 -8.42 22.68 -34.43
CA ASP A 72 -9.50 23.37 -35.18
C ASP A 72 -10.72 22.47 -35.48
N LYS A 73 -10.60 21.15 -35.27
CA LYS A 73 -11.63 20.16 -35.63
C LYS A 73 -12.45 19.61 -34.46
N GLU A 74 -12.26 20.12 -33.23
CA GLU A 74 -12.97 19.70 -31.99
C GLU A 74 -13.05 18.17 -31.74
N GLU A 75 -12.21 17.36 -32.37
CA GLU A 75 -12.31 15.90 -32.27
C GLU A 75 -11.60 15.41 -31.00
N ARG A 76 -12.31 15.48 -29.87
CA ARG A 76 -11.84 14.94 -28.59
C ARG A 76 -11.75 13.43 -28.68
N ASN A 77 -10.54 12.88 -28.49
CA ASN A 77 -10.31 11.44 -28.53
C ASN A 77 -9.92 10.89 -27.15
N PRO A 78 -10.86 10.29 -26.38
CA PRO A 78 -10.57 9.74 -25.07
C PRO A 78 -9.88 8.36 -25.12
N ILE A 79 -9.65 7.77 -26.29
CA ILE A 79 -9.20 6.37 -26.41
C ILE A 79 -7.71 6.24 -26.07
N ILE A 80 -7.38 5.36 -25.13
CA ILE A 80 -5.99 5.03 -24.78
C ILE A 80 -5.37 4.23 -25.93
N LYS A 81 -4.23 4.66 -26.47
CA LYS A 81 -3.58 3.94 -27.59
C LYS A 81 -2.09 3.77 -27.44
N LYS A 82 -1.36 4.88 -27.50
CA LYS A 82 0.11 4.93 -27.44
C LYS A 82 0.51 5.89 -26.33
N PRO A 83 0.40 5.46 -25.06
CA PRO A 83 0.81 6.29 -23.94
C PRO A 83 2.27 6.71 -24.08
N SER A 84 2.58 7.93 -23.69
CA SER A 84 3.95 8.43 -23.68
C SER A 84 4.11 9.51 -22.62
N TYR A 85 5.32 9.63 -22.07
CA TYR A 85 5.64 10.62 -21.07
C TYR A 85 6.57 11.69 -21.66
N ASN A 86 6.23 12.95 -21.43
CA ASN A 86 7.07 14.11 -21.73
C ASN A 86 7.56 14.69 -20.40
N GLU A 87 8.83 14.43 -20.10
CA GLU A 87 9.47 14.85 -18.84
C GLU A 87 9.64 16.38 -18.75
N PRO A 88 10.15 17.10 -19.77
CA PRO A 88 10.28 18.56 -19.70
C PRO A 88 8.97 19.31 -19.41
N GLU A 89 7.86 18.82 -19.95
CA GLU A 89 6.53 19.44 -19.74
C GLU A 89 5.74 18.82 -18.58
N GLN A 90 6.25 17.74 -17.97
CA GLN A 90 5.56 16.93 -16.97
C GLN A 90 4.16 16.48 -17.41
N ARG A 91 4.09 15.93 -18.63
CA ARG A 91 2.84 15.49 -19.26
C ARG A 91 2.83 13.98 -19.52
N LEU A 92 1.77 13.31 -19.07
CA LEU A 92 1.49 11.92 -19.39
C LEU A 92 0.40 11.84 -20.45
N TYR A 93 0.78 11.53 -21.68
CA TYR A 93 -0.13 11.35 -22.80
C TYR A 93 -0.75 9.96 -22.77
N ILE A 94 -2.05 9.87 -23.04
CA ILE A 94 -2.74 8.59 -23.30
C ILE A 94 -2.79 8.27 -24.81
N ASN A 95 -2.71 9.32 -25.63
CA ASN A 95 -2.62 9.31 -27.09
C ASN A 95 -2.05 10.67 -27.57
N SER A 96 -2.03 10.94 -28.88
CA SER A 96 -1.49 12.19 -29.43
C SER A 96 -2.35 13.44 -29.20
N ASN A 97 -3.56 13.30 -28.62
CA ASN A 97 -4.54 14.36 -28.45
C ASN A 97 -4.90 14.63 -26.97
N ALA A 98 -4.74 13.66 -26.06
CA ALA A 98 -5.13 13.79 -24.66
C ALA A 98 -4.00 13.43 -23.70
N TYR A 99 -3.87 14.21 -22.63
CA TYR A 99 -2.81 14.05 -21.62
C TYR A 99 -3.22 14.52 -20.22
N PHE A 100 -2.45 14.10 -19.23
CA PHE A 100 -2.49 14.61 -17.86
C PHE A 100 -1.29 15.54 -17.60
N ARG A 101 -1.52 16.67 -16.95
CA ARG A 101 -0.50 17.65 -16.55
C ARG A 101 -0.05 17.42 -15.10
N GLY A 102 1.10 17.98 -14.73
CA GLY A 102 1.62 17.94 -13.36
C GLY A 102 2.07 16.54 -12.95
N VAL A 103 2.45 15.72 -13.93
CA VAL A 103 2.96 14.38 -13.70
C VAL A 103 4.49 14.47 -13.72
N SER A 104 5.10 14.59 -12.55
CA SER A 104 6.58 14.58 -12.43
C SER A 104 7.14 13.21 -12.82
N GLU A 105 8.45 13.15 -13.06
CA GLU A 105 9.14 11.89 -13.37
C GLU A 105 8.92 10.88 -12.24
N GLU A 106 9.06 11.31 -10.98
CA GLU A 106 8.85 10.50 -9.78
C GLU A 106 7.44 9.90 -9.72
N ILE A 107 6.41 10.62 -10.18
CA ILE A 107 5.03 10.13 -10.28
C ILE A 107 4.89 9.14 -11.44
N ASN A 108 5.42 9.49 -12.62
CA ASN A 108 5.33 8.65 -13.82
C ASN A 108 6.05 7.30 -13.65
N SER A 109 7.24 7.32 -13.03
CA SER A 109 8.07 6.15 -12.76
C SER A 109 7.72 5.46 -11.44
N TYR A 110 6.65 5.87 -10.76
CA TYR A 110 6.30 5.29 -9.47
C TYR A 110 5.93 3.81 -9.62
N MET A 111 6.62 2.96 -8.87
CA MET A 111 6.46 1.52 -8.95
C MET A 111 5.77 0.97 -7.71
N ILE A 112 4.97 -0.08 -7.92
CA ILE A 112 4.53 -1.02 -6.89
C ILE A 112 4.83 -2.43 -7.42
N GLY A 113 5.56 -3.23 -6.65
CA GLY A 113 6.16 -4.46 -7.18
C GLY A 113 7.24 -4.14 -8.23
N GLY A 114 7.28 -4.96 -9.27
CA GLY A 114 8.06 -4.71 -10.48
C GLY A 114 7.31 -3.91 -11.55
N TYR A 115 6.21 -3.23 -11.21
CA TYR A 115 5.33 -2.57 -12.18
C TYR A 115 5.25 -1.06 -11.93
N GLY A 116 5.48 -0.28 -12.98
CA GLY A 116 5.11 1.13 -13.01
C GLY A 116 3.59 1.27 -12.99
N VAL A 117 3.05 1.96 -11.99
CA VAL A 117 1.60 1.97 -11.71
C VAL A 117 0.82 2.53 -12.89
N LEU A 118 1.21 3.73 -13.37
CA LEU A 118 0.55 4.41 -14.49
C LEU A 118 0.79 3.69 -15.82
N ASP A 119 2.02 3.26 -16.08
CA ASP A 119 2.37 2.50 -17.28
C ASP A 119 1.55 1.21 -17.41
N LYS A 120 1.46 0.42 -16.33
CA LYS A 120 0.67 -0.81 -16.31
C LYS A 120 -0.81 -0.53 -16.50
N TYR A 121 -1.37 0.45 -15.80
CA TYR A 121 -2.78 0.80 -15.94
C TYR A 121 -3.12 1.17 -17.38
N LEU A 122 -2.39 2.10 -17.99
CA LEU A 122 -2.67 2.56 -19.35
C LEU A 122 -2.47 1.46 -20.41
N LYS A 123 -1.49 0.57 -20.23
CA LYS A 123 -1.30 -0.58 -21.13
C LYS A 123 -2.42 -1.61 -21.03
N SER A 124 -2.92 -1.87 -19.82
CA SER A 124 -4.01 -2.84 -19.61
C SER A 124 -5.35 -2.38 -20.20
N HIS A 125 -5.57 -1.07 -20.32
CA HIS A 125 -6.79 -0.47 -20.88
C HIS A 125 -6.60 0.05 -22.31
N LYS A 126 -5.66 -0.54 -23.07
CA LYS A 126 -5.38 -0.13 -24.43
C LYS A 126 -6.60 -0.34 -25.33
N ASN A 127 -6.90 0.65 -26.16
CA ASN A 127 -8.06 0.78 -27.04
C ASN A 127 -9.40 1.01 -26.32
N GLU A 128 -9.39 1.25 -25.00
CA GLU A 128 -10.57 1.61 -24.24
C GLU A 128 -10.63 3.15 -24.02
N PRO A 129 -11.83 3.73 -23.84
CA PRO A 129 -11.96 5.11 -23.38
C PRO A 129 -11.31 5.30 -22.00
N CYS A 130 -10.49 6.34 -21.86
CA CYS A 130 -9.88 6.69 -20.59
C CYS A 130 -10.91 7.28 -19.63
N ASN A 131 -11.04 6.69 -18.45
CA ASN A 131 -11.69 7.35 -17.32
C ASN A 131 -10.73 8.39 -16.72
N PHE A 132 -10.84 9.65 -17.18
CA PHE A 132 -9.94 10.73 -16.78
C PHE A 132 -9.97 11.01 -15.28
N ASP A 133 -11.15 11.00 -14.65
CA ASP A 133 -11.28 11.25 -13.21
C ASP A 133 -10.57 10.16 -12.40
N HIS A 134 -10.75 8.90 -12.78
CA HIS A 134 -10.11 7.78 -12.12
C HIS A 134 -8.57 7.84 -12.24
N VAL A 135 -8.04 8.08 -13.44
CA VAL A 135 -6.59 8.19 -13.65
C VAL A 135 -6.03 9.43 -12.95
N SER A 136 -6.76 10.55 -12.95
CA SER A 136 -6.41 11.75 -12.18
C SER A 136 -6.28 11.44 -10.69
N HIS A 137 -7.23 10.69 -10.11
CA HIS A 137 -7.16 10.24 -8.72
C HIS A 137 -5.93 9.35 -8.46
N ILE A 138 -5.62 8.40 -9.35
CA ILE A 138 -4.41 7.56 -9.22
C ILE A 138 -3.15 8.44 -9.22
N ILE A 139 -3.04 9.40 -10.14
CA ILE A 139 -1.89 10.32 -10.21
C ILE A 139 -1.74 11.11 -8.91
N LYS A 140 -2.83 11.69 -8.38
CA LYS A 140 -2.83 12.43 -7.11
C LYS A 140 -2.52 11.55 -5.90
N VAL A 141 -3.03 10.32 -5.88
CA VAL A 141 -2.71 9.31 -4.85
C VAL A 141 -1.23 8.97 -4.85
N ILE A 142 -0.62 8.78 -6.03
CA ILE A 142 0.82 8.55 -6.16
C ILE A 142 1.60 9.76 -5.64
N ALA A 143 1.26 10.97 -6.10
CA ALA A 143 1.91 12.21 -5.68
C ALA A 143 1.88 12.36 -4.15
N ARG A 144 0.73 12.14 -3.52
CA ARG A 144 0.60 12.24 -2.07
C ARG A 144 1.32 11.10 -1.34
N THR A 145 1.32 9.89 -1.91
CA THR A 145 2.08 8.75 -1.37
C THR A 145 3.57 9.08 -1.30
N ILE A 146 4.12 9.67 -2.36
CA ILE A 146 5.52 10.11 -2.42
C ILE A 146 5.82 11.14 -1.31
N GLU A 147 4.96 12.14 -1.12
CA GLU A 147 5.13 13.12 -0.03
C GLU A 147 5.13 12.45 1.35
N ILE A 148 4.22 11.50 1.59
CA ILE A 148 4.19 10.73 2.84
C ILE A 148 5.46 9.90 2.99
N GLN A 149 5.99 9.29 1.92
CA GLN A 149 7.26 8.56 1.97
C GLN A 149 8.44 9.46 2.33
N LYS A 150 8.48 10.70 1.82
CA LYS A 150 9.49 11.69 2.19
C LYS A 150 9.40 12.03 3.68
N THR A 151 8.18 12.27 4.19
CA THR A 151 7.93 12.48 5.63
C THR A 151 8.37 11.27 6.48
N LEU A 152 8.03 10.05 6.05
CA LEU A 152 8.47 8.82 6.71
C LEU A 152 10.00 8.70 6.69
N GLY A 153 10.66 9.10 5.59
CA GLY A 153 12.12 9.14 5.49
C GLY A 153 12.76 10.09 6.51
N ILE A 154 12.12 11.22 6.81
CA ILE A 154 12.58 12.12 7.88
C ILE A 154 12.38 11.45 9.26
N LEU A 155 11.15 10.99 9.55
CA LEU A 155 10.79 10.44 10.86
C LEU A 155 11.51 9.13 11.22
N THR A 156 12.07 8.43 10.24
CA THR A 156 12.77 7.15 10.42
C THR A 156 14.25 7.25 10.02
N SER A 157 14.83 8.45 10.05
CA SER A 157 16.24 8.69 9.69
C SER A 157 17.24 8.00 10.63
N ASP A 158 16.84 7.75 11.87
CA ASP A 158 17.65 7.18 12.96
C ASP A 158 17.46 5.66 13.13
N LEU A 159 16.90 4.98 12.12
CA LEU A 159 16.78 3.53 12.14
C LEU A 159 18.12 2.82 12.44
N PRO A 160 18.16 1.85 13.37
CA PRO A 160 17.02 1.10 13.90
C PRO A 160 16.43 1.68 15.21
N HIS A 161 16.96 2.78 15.73
CA HIS A 161 16.70 3.24 17.09
C HIS A 161 15.28 3.85 17.25
N LEU A 162 14.82 4.60 16.23
CA LEU A 162 13.50 5.25 16.24
C LEU A 162 13.24 6.03 17.53
N GLU A 163 14.17 6.87 17.95
CA GLU A 163 14.06 7.64 19.18
C GLU A 163 13.02 8.76 19.07
N GLY A 164 12.82 9.31 17.86
CA GLY A 164 11.85 10.36 17.58
C GLY A 164 12.21 11.74 18.15
N ASN A 165 13.38 11.89 18.76
CA ASN A 165 13.79 13.12 19.43
C ASN A 165 14.15 14.26 18.46
N ASN A 166 14.58 13.93 17.25
CA ASN A 166 15.14 14.90 16.30
C ASN A 166 14.08 15.64 15.48
N HIS A 167 12.81 15.17 15.49
CA HIS A 167 11.76 15.66 14.57
C HIS A 167 10.45 16.03 15.29
N LYS A 168 10.55 16.53 16.53
CA LYS A 168 9.39 16.86 17.38
C LYS A 168 8.38 17.78 16.71
N ALA A 169 8.84 18.85 16.04
CA ALA A 169 7.94 19.82 15.39
C ALA A 169 7.08 19.16 14.30
N LEU A 170 7.71 18.35 13.42
CA LEU A 170 7.02 17.61 12.36
C LEU A 170 6.03 16.59 12.93
N MET A 171 6.42 15.89 14.00
CA MET A 171 5.50 14.97 14.69
C MET A 171 4.28 15.72 15.25
N GLN A 172 4.49 16.88 15.88
CA GLN A 172 3.39 17.69 16.42
C GLN A 172 2.47 18.21 15.31
N GLU A 173 3.00 18.61 14.17
CA GLU A 173 2.19 19.02 13.00
C GLU A 173 1.26 17.89 12.53
N ILE A 174 1.78 16.66 12.43
CA ILE A 174 1.01 15.48 12.04
C ILE A 174 -0.07 15.16 13.09
N LEU A 175 0.27 15.28 14.38
CA LEU A 175 -0.66 14.97 15.48
C LEU A 175 -1.80 15.99 15.60
N GLN A 176 -1.57 17.26 15.24
CA GLN A 176 -2.59 18.32 15.31
C GLN A 176 -3.67 18.19 14.24
N ASN A 177 -3.34 17.56 13.10
CA ASN A 177 -4.25 17.42 11.97
C ASN A 177 -4.33 15.94 11.56
N PRO A 178 -5.02 15.08 12.33
CA PRO A 178 -5.14 13.67 11.96
C PRO A 178 -5.98 13.50 10.68
N PRO A 179 -5.64 12.53 9.80
CA PRO A 179 -6.50 12.15 8.68
C PRO A 179 -7.83 11.55 9.17
N PRO A 180 -8.92 11.70 8.40
CA PRO A 180 -10.16 11.01 8.68
C PRO A 180 -9.92 9.49 8.66
N PRO A 181 -10.53 8.72 9.57
CA PRO A 181 -10.45 7.27 9.51
C PRO A 181 -11.13 6.79 8.22
N PRO A 182 -10.48 5.96 7.39
CA PRO A 182 -11.11 5.44 6.19
C PRO A 182 -12.32 4.58 6.59
N HIS A 183 -13.46 4.82 5.97
CA HIS A 183 -14.61 3.92 6.08
C HIS A 183 -14.27 2.57 5.41
N LEU A 184 -13.79 1.62 6.21
CA LEU A 184 -13.55 0.25 5.80
C LEU A 184 -14.82 -0.56 6.10
N THR A 185 -15.67 -0.80 5.11
CA THR A 185 -16.86 -1.67 5.24
C THR A 185 -16.44 -3.12 5.42
N PRO A 186 -16.65 -3.78 6.59
CA PRO A 186 -16.36 -5.19 6.80
C PRO A 186 -17.01 -6.06 5.72
N ILE A 187 -16.24 -6.76 4.89
CA ILE A 187 -16.74 -7.86 4.08
C ILE A 187 -17.11 -8.97 5.06
N SER A 188 -18.32 -9.50 4.95
CA SER A 188 -18.76 -10.58 5.83
C SER A 188 -17.80 -11.79 5.71
N PRO A 189 -17.45 -12.46 6.83
CA PRO A 189 -16.54 -13.61 6.85
C PRO A 189 -16.94 -14.79 5.95
N LEU A 190 -18.18 -14.80 5.45
CA LEU A 190 -18.79 -15.91 4.70
C LEU A 190 -18.28 -16.10 3.26
N SER A 191 -17.36 -15.27 2.77
CA SER A 191 -16.83 -15.39 1.40
C SER A 191 -15.57 -16.26 1.28
N TYR A 192 -14.92 -16.65 2.39
CA TYR A 192 -13.79 -17.59 2.37
C TYR A 192 -14.28 -19.04 2.46
N ARG A 193 -14.69 -19.62 1.33
CA ARG A 193 -14.70 -21.07 1.15
C ARG A 193 -13.59 -21.46 0.17
N ALA A 194 -12.35 -21.32 0.63
CA ALA A 194 -11.24 -22.00 -0.03
C ALA A 194 -11.49 -23.51 0.10
N LYS A 195 -11.78 -24.20 -1.01
CA LYS A 195 -11.78 -25.67 -1.03
C LYS A 195 -10.37 -26.14 -0.67
N LEU A 196 -10.20 -26.61 0.56
CA LEU A 196 -9.04 -27.40 0.97
C LEU A 196 -8.91 -28.57 -0.02
N LYS A 197 -7.78 -28.66 -0.73
CA LYS A 197 -7.41 -29.88 -1.44
C LYS A 197 -7.15 -30.98 -0.38
N PRO A 198 -7.63 -32.22 -0.60
CA PRO A 198 -7.48 -33.30 0.37
C PRO A 198 -6.01 -33.66 0.56
N SER A 199 -5.65 -33.91 1.82
CA SER A 199 -4.30 -34.17 2.34
C SER A 199 -3.57 -35.30 1.62
N GLU A 200 -2.33 -35.06 1.20
CA GLU A 200 -1.32 -36.11 1.08
C GLU A 200 -0.69 -36.34 2.45
N THR A 201 -0.78 -37.58 2.92
CA THR A 201 -0.32 -38.06 4.21
C THR A 201 1.22 -38.06 4.26
N LEU A 202 1.83 -37.13 4.99
CA LEU A 202 3.25 -37.21 5.37
C LEU A 202 3.34 -37.78 6.79
N THR A 203 3.60 -39.09 6.86
CA THR A 203 3.88 -39.82 8.09
C THR A 203 5.24 -39.40 8.64
N LEU A 204 5.26 -38.72 9.79
CA LEU A 204 6.48 -38.45 10.57
C LEU A 204 6.78 -39.65 11.48
N MET A 205 7.95 -40.26 11.33
CA MET A 205 8.50 -41.24 12.27
C MET A 205 9.12 -40.54 13.50
N PRO A 206 9.07 -41.14 14.70
CA PRO A 206 9.46 -40.49 15.94
C PRO A 206 10.92 -40.80 16.32
N HIS A 207 11.67 -39.79 16.76
CA HIS A 207 12.81 -39.99 17.63
C HIS A 207 12.76 -39.03 18.82
N SER A 208 12.86 -39.62 20.01
CA SER A 208 12.82 -39.01 21.34
C SER A 208 14.17 -38.40 21.71
N SER A 209 14.18 -37.38 22.58
CA SER A 209 14.72 -37.50 23.95
C SER A 209 14.78 -36.16 24.71
N VAL A 210 14.30 -36.22 25.97
CA VAL A 210 14.59 -35.38 27.15
C VAL A 210 13.79 -34.08 27.39
N GLU A 211 12.67 -34.30 28.09
CA GLU A 211 12.01 -33.56 29.18
C GLU A 211 12.54 -32.18 29.65
N THR A 212 11.66 -31.18 29.57
CA THR A 212 11.21 -30.44 30.77
C THR A 212 9.69 -30.26 30.69
N GLN A 213 9.02 -30.52 31.82
CA GLN A 213 7.61 -30.87 31.95
C GLN A 213 6.63 -29.73 31.60
N ALA A 214 5.63 -30.05 30.78
CA ALA A 214 4.35 -29.35 30.75
C ALA A 214 3.45 -29.94 31.85
N ILE A 215 3.05 -29.12 32.82
CA ILE A 215 1.98 -29.47 33.75
C ILE A 215 0.66 -29.19 33.05
N THR A 216 -0.01 -30.27 32.63
CA THR A 216 -1.42 -30.24 32.22
C THR A 216 -2.26 -30.50 33.46
N THR A 217 -2.90 -29.48 34.01
CA THR A 217 -4.06 -29.67 34.88
C THR A 217 -5.30 -29.56 34.01
N SER A 218 -5.90 -30.72 33.71
CA SER A 218 -7.23 -30.83 33.16
C SER A 218 -8.27 -30.38 34.18
N THR A 219 -9.15 -29.46 33.80
CA THR A 219 -10.48 -29.36 34.41
C THR A 219 -11.46 -28.82 33.38
N ALA A 220 -12.45 -29.66 33.10
CA ALA A 220 -13.82 -29.43 32.64
C ALA A 220 -14.10 -28.30 31.62
N GLU A 221 -14.88 -28.67 30.61
CA GLU A 221 -15.61 -27.78 29.69
C GLU A 221 -16.13 -26.53 30.41
N ALA A 222 -15.47 -25.40 30.17
CA ALA A 222 -15.92 -24.08 30.57
C ALA A 222 -15.43 -23.08 29.53
N GLU A 223 -16.40 -22.55 28.79
CA GLU A 223 -16.35 -21.30 28.03
C GLU A 223 -15.33 -21.20 26.88
N ASP A 224 -15.88 -21.10 25.68
CA ASP A 224 -15.28 -20.55 24.46
C ASP A 224 -14.45 -19.30 24.81
N GLN A 225 -13.12 -19.45 24.97
CA GLN A 225 -12.21 -18.33 25.18
C GLN A 225 -12.24 -17.48 23.91
N PRO A 226 -12.79 -16.26 23.93
CA PRO A 226 -12.80 -15.43 22.75
C PRO A 226 -11.35 -15.03 22.48
N PHE A 227 -10.78 -15.56 21.40
CA PHE A 227 -9.47 -15.15 20.89
C PHE A 227 -9.31 -13.62 21.06
N PRO A 228 -8.19 -13.14 21.62
CA PRO A 228 -8.01 -11.71 21.92
C PRO A 228 -7.81 -10.86 20.65
N TYR A 229 -7.97 -11.46 19.48
CA TYR A 229 -7.76 -10.85 18.18
C TYR A 229 -9.10 -10.63 17.50
N SER A 230 -9.44 -9.38 17.21
CA SER A 230 -10.47 -9.06 16.21
C SER A 230 -9.76 -8.89 14.86
N VAL A 231 -10.06 -9.76 13.89
CA VAL A 231 -9.58 -9.64 12.50
C VAL A 231 -10.15 -8.34 11.92
N LEU A 232 -9.32 -7.47 11.34
CA LEU A 232 -9.84 -6.43 10.45
C LEU A 232 -10.24 -7.15 9.17
N SER A 233 -11.54 -7.32 8.94
CA SER A 233 -12.09 -8.24 7.94
C SER A 233 -11.63 -8.03 6.49
N ASN A 234 -10.88 -6.96 6.18
CA ASN A 234 -10.62 -6.54 4.79
C ASN A 234 -9.23 -5.99 4.51
N LEU A 235 -8.30 -5.99 5.46
CA LEU A 235 -7.03 -5.30 5.26
C LEU A 235 -5.91 -6.31 5.03
N ALA A 236 -5.54 -6.50 3.76
CA ALA A 236 -4.41 -7.33 3.37
C ALA A 236 -3.24 -6.46 2.92
N LEU A 237 -2.05 -6.77 3.42
CA LEU A 237 -0.78 -6.21 3.01
C LEU A 237 -0.22 -7.10 1.89
N VAL A 238 -0.02 -6.60 0.67
CA VAL A 238 0.52 -7.45 -0.41
C VAL A 238 2.02 -7.20 -0.62
N CYS A 239 2.85 -8.24 -0.51
CA CYS A 239 4.29 -8.20 -0.80
C CYS A 239 4.64 -9.15 -1.96
N ASP A 240 5.11 -8.62 -3.09
CA ASP A 240 5.60 -9.39 -4.24
C ASP A 240 7.09 -9.75 -4.10
N ARG A 241 7.45 -11.05 -4.08
CA ARG A 241 8.86 -11.50 -4.07
C ARG A 241 9.49 -11.63 -5.47
N GLY A 242 8.71 -11.48 -6.55
CA GLY A 242 9.15 -11.75 -7.93
C GLY A 242 9.85 -10.59 -8.64
N SER A 243 9.85 -9.38 -8.07
CA SER A 243 10.46 -8.22 -8.72
C SER A 243 11.99 -8.28 -8.67
N LYS A 244 12.64 -8.46 -9.83
CA LYS A 244 14.10 -8.34 -10.02
C LYS A 244 14.61 -6.88 -9.93
N VAL A 245 13.77 -5.93 -9.53
CA VAL A 245 14.08 -4.50 -9.50
C VAL A 245 14.11 -4.01 -8.04
N SER A 246 15.27 -3.53 -7.61
CA SER A 246 15.50 -2.83 -6.34
C SER A 246 14.99 -1.37 -6.43
N PRO A 247 14.45 -0.73 -5.36
CA PRO A 247 14.27 -1.19 -3.99
C PRO A 247 12.78 -1.46 -3.66
N ILE A 248 12.40 -2.73 -3.52
CA ILE A 248 11.19 -3.28 -2.86
C ILE A 248 10.02 -2.29 -2.78
N SER A 249 9.30 -2.16 -3.88
CA SER A 249 8.07 -1.36 -3.99
C SER A 249 6.83 -2.14 -3.53
N ASN A 250 6.93 -2.95 -2.47
CA ASN A 250 6.06 -4.14 -2.33
C ASN A 250 5.01 -4.01 -1.22
N LEU A 251 4.18 -2.96 -1.25
CA LEU A 251 3.10 -2.84 -0.27
C LEU A 251 1.88 -2.13 -0.84
N PHE A 252 0.75 -2.80 -0.97
CA PHE A 252 -0.53 -2.14 -1.20
C PHE A 252 -1.53 -2.63 -0.18
N VAL A 253 -2.41 -1.74 0.25
CA VAL A 253 -3.51 -2.04 1.16
C VAL A 253 -4.80 -1.87 0.38
N THR A 254 -5.56 -2.94 0.23
CA THR A 254 -6.84 -2.95 -0.49
C THR A 254 -7.98 -3.36 0.42
N ASN A 255 -9.19 -2.85 0.14
CA ASN A 255 -10.46 -3.25 0.73
C ASN A 255 -11.23 -4.27 -0.14
N MET A 256 -10.67 -4.66 -1.29
CA MET A 256 -11.27 -5.65 -2.19
C MET A 256 -10.76 -7.06 -1.88
N LEU A 257 -11.57 -8.09 -2.20
CA LEU A 257 -11.13 -9.49 -2.27
C LEU A 257 -9.87 -9.58 -3.14
N CYS A 258 -8.70 -9.83 -2.53
CA CYS A 258 -7.49 -10.13 -3.28
C CYS A 258 -7.68 -11.48 -3.97
N ASP A 259 -7.94 -11.47 -5.27
CA ASP A 259 -7.78 -12.68 -6.07
C ASP A 259 -6.29 -13.04 -6.11
N LEU A 260 -5.92 -14.10 -5.39
CA LEU A 260 -4.54 -14.57 -5.29
C LEU A 260 -3.97 -14.96 -6.66
N HIS A 261 -4.81 -15.21 -7.67
CA HIS A 261 -4.37 -15.52 -9.03
C HIS A 261 -3.85 -14.30 -9.81
N LEU A 262 -4.21 -13.07 -9.43
CA LEU A 262 -3.69 -11.83 -10.03
C LEU A 262 -2.31 -11.43 -9.46
N ASN A 263 -1.95 -12.04 -8.34
CA ASN A 263 -0.64 -11.98 -7.75
C ASN A 263 0.22 -13.08 -8.39
N GLY A 264 1.28 -12.70 -9.10
CA GLY A 264 2.21 -13.65 -9.69
C GLY A 264 2.71 -14.67 -8.66
N SER A 265 3.16 -15.84 -9.13
CA SER A 265 3.74 -16.89 -8.29
C SER A 265 4.89 -16.33 -7.45
N GLY A 266 4.61 -15.91 -6.21
CA GLY A 266 5.58 -15.22 -5.35
C GLY A 266 5.03 -14.05 -4.50
N SER A 267 3.78 -13.60 -4.68
CA SER A 267 3.22 -12.58 -3.78
C SER A 267 2.53 -13.16 -2.54
N TYR A 268 2.70 -12.50 -1.41
CA TYR A 268 2.07 -12.82 -0.13
C TYR A 268 1.06 -11.74 0.25
N ALA A 269 -0.10 -12.14 0.78
CA ALA A 269 -1.09 -11.25 1.38
C ALA A 269 -1.12 -11.46 2.91
N PHE A 270 -0.90 -10.40 3.70
CA PHE A 270 -0.96 -10.46 5.17
C PHE A 270 -2.22 -9.80 5.70
N LEU A 271 -3.08 -10.56 6.36
CA LEU A 271 -4.22 -10.00 7.08
C LEU A 271 -3.71 -9.20 8.29
N LEU A 272 -4.19 -7.98 8.46
CA LEU A 272 -3.86 -7.14 9.62
C LEU A 272 -4.81 -7.45 10.78
N TYR A 273 -4.26 -7.86 11.92
CA TYR A 273 -5.00 -8.18 13.14
C TYR A 273 -4.88 -7.03 14.15
N ARG A 274 -5.96 -6.75 14.89
CA ARG A 274 -5.92 -5.84 16.05
C ARG A 274 -5.83 -6.66 17.34
N LEU A 275 -4.88 -6.33 18.22
CA LEU A 275 -4.87 -6.77 19.61
C LEU A 275 -5.99 -6.02 20.36
N LYS A 276 -6.81 -6.75 21.13
CA LYS A 276 -7.78 -6.13 22.05
C LYS A 276 -7.08 -5.35 23.16
#